data_AF-D7F7P6-F1
#
_entry.id   AF-D7F7P6-F1
#
_cell.length_a   1.000
_cell.length_b   1.000
_cell.length_c   1.000
_cell.angle_alpha   90.00
_cell.angle_beta   90.00
_cell.angle_gamma   90.00
#
_symmetry.space_group_name_H-M   'P 1'
#
loop_
_entity.id
_entity.type
_entity.pdbx_description
1 polymer ?
#
loop_
_entity_poly.entity_id
_entity_poly.type
_entity_poly.pdbx_seq_one_letter_code
_entity_poly.pdbx_strand_id
1 'polypeptide(L)'
;MPWSFDRTFKYDITPALKRLGVDLEEDTYYLDISIVAVNGTKLSNDVLPAPTLTYAPATSPGRRVESDHAGAPGIRKNVDTLSAAEIKNLRDALRAVQADSSDHGFQALAAYHGKPAQCRTPDDSDTMACCVHGMASFPHWHRLYTKQMEDALALKGARIGIPYWDWAHPFTRLPYLVTETENNPFYSGEVAFKNERTTRDPVPNLFRDPEYGEKSFFYRQVLYALEQRDFCDFEIQFEVSHNAIHSWVGGDSPYSMSTLHYTAYDPLFYLHHSNTDRL
;
A
#
# COMPACT_ATOMS: atom_id res chain seq x y z
N MET A 1 -24.01 -29.14 39.83
CA MET A 1 -24.96 -28.20 39.18
C MET A 1 -24.66 -28.19 37.70
N PRO A 2 -25.62 -28.54 36.82
CA PRO A 2 -25.44 -28.42 35.38
C PRO A 2 -25.19 -26.95 34.99
N TRP A 3 -24.34 -26.72 33.99
CA TRP A 3 -24.05 -25.38 33.45
C TRP A 3 -23.90 -25.48 31.93
N SER A 4 -24.10 -24.34 31.26
CA SER A 4 -23.88 -24.18 29.82
C SER A 4 -23.31 -22.79 29.54
N PHE A 5 -22.58 -22.63 28.43
CA PHE A 5 -22.19 -21.31 27.97
C PHE A 5 -23.42 -20.53 27.48
N ASP A 6 -23.43 -19.22 27.71
CA ASP A 6 -24.43 -18.28 27.18
C ASP A 6 -24.13 -17.88 25.71
N ARG A 7 -22.91 -18.12 25.24
CA ARG A 7 -22.42 -17.79 23.89
C ARG A 7 -21.46 -18.86 23.37
N THR A 8 -21.30 -18.91 22.05
CA THR A 8 -20.35 -19.81 21.39
C THR A 8 -18.90 -19.46 21.77
N PHE A 9 -18.15 -20.47 22.19
CA PHE A 9 -16.70 -20.34 22.37
C PHE A 9 -16.02 -20.18 21.01
N LYS A 10 -15.17 -19.16 20.87
CA LYS A 10 -14.43 -18.88 19.63
C LYS A 10 -13.00 -19.39 19.77
N TYR A 11 -12.54 -20.09 18.73
CA TYR A 11 -11.15 -20.52 18.58
C TYR A 11 -10.62 -20.01 17.25
N ASP A 12 -9.46 -19.35 17.26
CA ASP A 12 -8.86 -18.81 16.05
C ASP A 12 -8.16 -19.92 15.26
N ILE A 13 -8.77 -20.30 14.13
CA ILE A 13 -8.22 -21.28 13.19
C ILE A 13 -7.41 -20.64 12.05
N THR A 14 -7.32 -19.31 11.97
CA THR A 14 -6.64 -18.59 10.88
C THR A 14 -5.19 -19.07 10.67
N PRO A 15 -4.36 -19.25 11.72
CA PRO A 15 -2.99 -19.74 11.53
C PRO A 15 -2.93 -21.20 11.04
N ALA A 16 -3.91 -22.04 11.41
CA ALA A 16 -3.97 -23.43 10.98
C ALA A 16 -4.31 -23.52 9.48
N LEU A 17 -5.30 -22.74 9.04
CA LEU A 17 -5.71 -22.69 7.62
C LEU A 17 -4.61 -22.12 6.73
N LYS A 18 -3.91 -21.07 7.19
CA LYS A 18 -2.72 -20.54 6.48
C LYS A 18 -1.63 -21.60 6.30
N ARG A 19 -1.36 -22.44 7.31
CA ARG A 19 -0.37 -23.53 7.20
C ARG A 19 -0.81 -24.64 6.25
N LEU A 20 -2.10 -24.87 6.12
CA LEU A 20 -2.66 -25.83 5.18
C LEU A 20 -2.76 -25.27 3.75
N GLY A 21 -2.55 -23.96 3.57
CA GLY A 21 -2.69 -23.29 2.28
C GLY A 21 -4.14 -23.18 1.81
N VAL A 22 -5.10 -23.28 2.74
CA VAL A 22 -6.54 -23.18 2.44
C VAL A 22 -6.94 -21.71 2.36
N ASP A 23 -7.54 -21.31 1.24
CA ASP A 23 -8.13 -19.99 1.08
C ASP A 23 -9.51 -19.92 1.75
N LEU A 24 -9.76 -18.88 2.54
CA LEU A 24 -11.01 -18.72 3.30
C LEU A 24 -12.23 -18.40 2.44
N GLU A 25 -12.02 -17.82 1.25
CA GLU A 25 -13.10 -17.38 0.37
C GLU A 25 -13.32 -18.36 -0.80
N GLU A 26 -12.28 -19.06 -1.25
CA GLU A 26 -12.37 -19.95 -2.42
C GLU A 26 -12.52 -21.44 -2.08
N ASP A 27 -11.92 -21.90 -0.97
CA ASP A 27 -11.88 -23.33 -0.66
C ASP A 27 -13.03 -23.78 0.24
N THR A 28 -13.54 -24.98 -0.03
CA THR A 28 -14.52 -25.63 0.85
C THR A 28 -13.83 -26.54 1.84
N TYR A 29 -14.06 -26.33 3.14
CA TYR A 29 -13.52 -27.17 4.20
C TYR A 29 -14.57 -27.47 5.26
N TYR A 30 -14.39 -28.60 5.95
CA TYR A 30 -15.25 -29.03 7.05
C TYR A 30 -14.41 -29.34 8.29
N LEU A 31 -14.99 -29.11 9.46
CA LEU A 31 -14.35 -29.42 10.73
C LEU A 31 -14.80 -30.80 11.21
N ASP A 32 -13.87 -31.74 11.28
CA ASP A 32 -14.09 -33.00 11.96
C ASP A 32 -13.76 -32.86 13.45
N ILE A 33 -14.71 -33.22 14.31
CA ILE A 33 -14.58 -33.11 15.77
C ILE A 33 -14.34 -34.50 16.34
N SER A 34 -13.41 -34.60 17.29
CA SER A 34 -13.22 -35.80 18.10
C SER A 34 -13.26 -35.42 19.58
N ILE A 35 -14.30 -35.88 20.28
CA ILE A 35 -14.48 -35.63 21.72
C ILE A 35 -13.95 -36.84 22.49
N VAL A 36 -12.96 -36.62 23.36
CA VAL A 36 -12.35 -37.68 24.19
C VAL A 36 -12.44 -37.27 25.65
N ALA A 37 -13.04 -38.14 26.47
CA ALA A 37 -13.13 -37.96 27.91
C ALA A 37 -11.75 -38.15 28.57
N VAL A 38 -11.57 -37.63 29.79
CA VAL A 38 -10.30 -37.68 30.52
C VAL A 38 -9.80 -39.12 30.75
N ASN A 39 -10.72 -40.09 30.81
CA ASN A 39 -10.41 -41.51 30.92
C ASN A 39 -10.07 -42.20 29.57
N GLY A 40 -9.99 -41.44 28.47
CA GLY A 40 -9.67 -41.93 27.13
C GLY A 40 -10.87 -42.45 26.32
N THR A 41 -12.09 -42.43 26.86
CA THR A 41 -13.28 -42.87 26.12
C THR A 41 -13.66 -41.84 25.05
N LYS A 42 -13.83 -42.28 23.80
CA LYS A 42 -14.36 -41.43 22.72
C LYS A 42 -15.87 -41.25 22.92
N LEU A 43 -16.32 -39.99 23.00
CA LEU A 43 -17.73 -39.63 23.12
C LEU A 43 -18.34 -39.39 21.74
N SER A 44 -19.68 -39.45 21.63
CA SER A 44 -20.36 -39.09 20.38
C SER A 44 -20.17 -37.60 20.08
N ASN A 45 -20.11 -37.26 18.80
CA ASN A 45 -20.03 -35.87 18.35
C ASN A 45 -21.34 -35.09 18.58
N ASP A 46 -22.46 -35.79 18.83
CA ASP A 46 -23.76 -35.17 19.12
C ASP A 46 -23.86 -34.59 20.55
N VAL A 47 -22.83 -34.80 21.38
CA VAL A 47 -22.78 -34.26 22.75
C VAL A 47 -22.63 -32.73 22.74
N LEU A 48 -22.12 -32.16 21.65
CA LEU A 48 -21.99 -30.72 21.43
C LEU A 48 -22.70 -30.31 20.13
N PRO A 49 -23.21 -29.07 20.04
CA PRO A 49 -23.69 -28.53 18.77
C PRO A 49 -22.59 -28.55 17.71
N ALA A 50 -23.01 -28.67 16.44
CA ALA A 50 -22.08 -28.59 15.31
C ALA A 50 -21.28 -27.27 15.34
N PRO A 51 -19.99 -27.31 14.97
CA PRO A 51 -19.16 -26.12 14.98
C PRO A 51 -19.64 -25.14 13.93
N THR A 52 -19.72 -23.87 14.30
CA THR A 52 -20.06 -22.79 13.37
C THR A 52 -18.79 -22.06 12.94
N LEU A 53 -18.63 -21.85 11.63
CA LEU A 53 -17.57 -21.01 11.10
C LEU A 53 -18.02 -19.55 11.12
N THR A 54 -17.19 -18.67 11.68
CA THR A 54 -17.42 -17.22 11.69
C THR A 54 -16.24 -16.50 11.07
N TYR A 55 -16.49 -15.74 10.01
CA TYR A 55 -15.51 -14.84 9.41
C TYR A 55 -15.59 -13.46 10.07
N ALA A 56 -14.47 -12.99 10.64
CA ALA A 56 -14.37 -11.65 11.21
C ALA A 56 -13.46 -10.80 10.31
N PRO A 57 -14.00 -9.87 9.50
CA PRO A 57 -13.18 -9.00 8.67
C PRO A 57 -12.34 -8.05 9.53
N ALA A 58 -11.20 -7.60 8.99
CA ALA A 58 -10.42 -6.53 9.60
C ALA A 58 -11.29 -5.28 9.79
N THR A 59 -11.17 -4.61 10.93
CA THR A 59 -11.91 -3.39 11.23
C THR A 59 -11.37 -2.21 10.41
N SER A 60 -11.97 -1.92 9.26
CA SER A 60 -11.99 -0.61 8.60
C SER A 60 -13.32 -0.41 7.86
N PRO A 61 -13.87 0.81 7.84
CA PRO A 61 -15.26 1.06 7.51
C PRO A 61 -15.48 0.91 6.00
N GLY A 62 -16.29 -0.08 5.63
CA GLY A 62 -16.84 -0.20 4.28
C GLY A 62 -16.11 -1.20 3.38
N ARG A 63 -16.29 -2.51 3.66
CA ARG A 63 -16.31 -3.49 2.57
C ARG A 63 -17.54 -3.16 1.71
N ARG A 64 -17.40 -2.22 0.77
CA ARG A 64 -18.26 -2.24 -0.40
C ARG A 64 -17.92 -3.56 -1.07
N VAL A 65 -18.88 -4.47 -1.09
CA VAL A 65 -18.91 -5.55 -2.08
C VAL A 65 -19.13 -4.83 -3.43
N GLU A 66 -18.13 -4.08 -3.89
CA GLU A 66 -17.83 -4.19 -5.31
C GLU A 66 -17.45 -5.65 -5.42
N SER A 67 -18.37 -6.44 -5.96
CA SER A 67 -18.08 -7.76 -6.45
C SER A 67 -16.71 -7.75 -7.14
N ASP A 68 -16.13 -8.94 -7.30
CA ASP A 68 -15.20 -9.23 -8.38
C ASP A 68 -15.86 -8.99 -9.76
N HIS A 69 -16.45 -7.80 -10.00
CA HIS A 69 -16.41 -7.14 -11.27
C HIS A 69 -14.93 -7.06 -11.58
N ALA A 70 -14.46 -8.10 -12.28
CA ALA A 70 -13.16 -8.26 -12.89
C ALA A 70 -12.41 -6.95 -12.82
N GLY A 71 -11.49 -6.82 -11.85
CA GLY A 71 -10.74 -5.59 -11.64
C GLY A 71 -10.35 -5.07 -13.00
N ALA A 72 -10.97 -3.98 -13.43
CA ALA A 72 -10.71 -3.48 -14.77
C ALA A 72 -9.24 -3.05 -14.71
N PRO A 73 -8.38 -3.54 -15.61
CA PRO A 73 -6.97 -3.19 -15.58
C PRO A 73 -6.81 -1.68 -15.45
N GLY A 74 -6.17 -1.23 -14.37
CA GLY A 74 -5.93 0.19 -14.10
C GLY A 74 -6.88 0.91 -13.14
N ILE A 75 -7.88 0.27 -12.52
CA ILE A 75 -8.64 0.94 -11.43
C ILE A 75 -7.75 1.07 -10.19
N ARG A 76 -7.52 2.32 -9.74
CA ARG A 76 -6.81 2.63 -8.50
C ARG A 76 -7.80 2.73 -7.34
N LYS A 77 -7.62 1.89 -6.33
CA LYS A 77 -8.47 1.85 -5.11
C LYS A 77 -7.77 2.49 -3.92
N ASN A 78 -8.54 2.90 -2.91
CA ASN A 78 -7.95 3.33 -1.65
C ASN A 78 -7.27 2.12 -0.98
N VAL A 79 -6.02 2.29 -0.56
CA VAL A 79 -5.20 1.24 0.07
C VAL A 79 -5.86 0.59 1.30
N ASP A 80 -6.69 1.33 2.05
CA ASP A 80 -7.36 0.83 3.25
C ASP A 80 -8.59 -0.03 2.95
N THR A 81 -9.03 -0.06 1.68
CA THR A 81 -10.20 -0.82 1.23
C THR A 81 -9.85 -2.10 0.46
N LEU A 82 -8.55 -2.38 0.31
CA LEU A 82 -8.07 -3.54 -0.45
C LEU A 82 -8.48 -4.86 0.21
N SER A 83 -8.92 -5.81 -0.61
CA SER A 83 -9.16 -7.19 -0.18
C SER A 83 -7.84 -7.94 0.05
N ALA A 84 -7.90 -9.07 0.77
CA ALA A 84 -6.72 -9.92 0.97
C ALA A 84 -6.18 -10.47 -0.37
N ALA A 85 -7.07 -10.79 -1.31
CA ALA A 85 -6.71 -11.25 -2.66
C ALA A 85 -6.02 -10.15 -3.48
N GLU A 86 -6.51 -8.90 -3.40
CA GLU A 86 -5.89 -7.74 -4.05
C GLU A 86 -4.50 -7.45 -3.49
N ILE A 87 -4.35 -7.47 -2.16
CA ILE A 87 -3.05 -7.30 -1.49
C ILE A 87 -2.07 -8.39 -1.95
N LYS A 88 -2.50 -9.65 -1.98
CA LYS A 88 -1.66 -10.76 -2.43
C LYS A 88 -1.25 -10.58 -3.90
N ASN A 89 -2.19 -10.26 -4.78
CA ASN A 89 -1.92 -10.05 -6.20
C ASN A 89 -0.94 -8.89 -6.45
N LEU A 90 -1.13 -7.75 -5.77
CA LEU A 90 -0.21 -6.61 -5.85
C LEU A 90 1.19 -6.97 -5.35
N ARG A 91 1.30 -7.71 -4.24
CA ARG A 91 2.60 -8.17 -3.74
C ARG A 91 3.28 -9.09 -4.73
N ASP A 92 2.57 -10.07 -5.29
CA ASP A 92 3.14 -11.00 -6.26
C ASP A 92 3.61 -10.28 -7.54
N ALA A 93 2.81 -9.32 -8.04
CA ALA A 93 3.18 -8.50 -9.19
C ALA A 93 4.40 -7.59 -8.91
N LEU A 94 4.42 -6.87 -7.79
CA LEU A 94 5.56 -6.01 -7.44
C LEU A 94 6.84 -6.82 -7.26
N ARG A 95 6.76 -8.01 -6.64
CA ARG A 95 7.91 -8.91 -6.50
C ARG A 95 8.47 -9.31 -7.87
N ALA A 96 7.60 -9.58 -8.84
CA ALA A 96 8.02 -9.90 -10.20
C ALA A 96 8.60 -8.68 -10.95
N VAL A 97 8.12 -7.46 -10.69
CA VAL A 97 8.72 -6.22 -11.23
C VAL A 97 10.08 -5.95 -10.59
N GLN A 98 10.24 -6.22 -9.29
CA GLN A 98 11.52 -6.10 -8.58
C GLN A 98 12.56 -7.11 -9.05
N ALA A 99 12.14 -8.31 -9.45
CA ALA A 99 13.01 -9.34 -10.01
C ALA A 99 13.35 -9.14 -11.50
N ASP A 100 12.66 -8.21 -12.18
CA ASP A 100 12.88 -7.93 -13.60
C ASP A 100 14.08 -6.99 -13.79
N SER A 101 15.01 -7.38 -14.65
CA SER A 101 16.22 -6.63 -14.98
C SER A 101 16.15 -5.89 -16.33
N SER A 102 15.01 -5.95 -17.02
CA SER A 102 14.75 -5.19 -18.25
C SER A 102 14.43 -3.72 -17.95
N ASP A 103 14.19 -2.94 -19.00
CA ASP A 103 13.80 -1.52 -18.90
C ASP A 103 12.43 -1.31 -18.23
N HIS A 104 11.64 -2.37 -18.05
CA HIS A 104 10.38 -2.36 -17.30
C HIS A 104 10.55 -2.83 -15.85
N GLY A 105 11.78 -3.17 -15.43
CA GLY A 105 12.10 -3.60 -14.08
C GLY A 105 12.14 -2.47 -13.07
N PHE A 106 11.94 -2.80 -11.78
CA PHE A 106 11.83 -1.82 -10.70
C PHE A 106 13.04 -0.86 -10.64
N GLN A 107 14.26 -1.38 -10.83
CA GLN A 107 15.47 -0.56 -10.79
C GLN A 107 15.54 0.46 -11.94
N ALA A 108 15.18 0.04 -13.16
CA ALA A 108 15.17 0.91 -14.34
C ALA A 108 14.11 2.01 -14.19
N LEU A 109 12.92 1.65 -13.69
CA LEU A 109 11.85 2.60 -13.42
C LEU A 109 12.20 3.57 -12.30
N ALA A 110 12.71 3.08 -11.15
CA ALA A 110 13.10 3.93 -10.03
C ALA A 110 14.20 4.96 -10.41
N ALA A 111 15.13 4.57 -11.29
CA ALA A 111 16.22 5.43 -11.75
C ALA A 111 15.74 6.66 -12.54
N TYR A 112 14.59 6.59 -13.22
CA TYR A 112 14.04 7.74 -13.95
C TYR A 112 13.76 8.94 -13.05
N HIS A 113 13.40 8.73 -11.78
CA HIS A 113 13.08 9.84 -10.88
C HIS A 113 14.32 10.64 -10.48
N GLY A 114 15.31 9.98 -9.88
CA GLY A 114 16.42 10.63 -9.20
C GLY A 114 17.77 10.10 -9.65
N LYS A 115 18.29 9.11 -8.90
CA LYS A 115 19.56 8.45 -9.20
C LYS A 115 19.35 7.00 -9.64
N PRO A 116 20.18 6.45 -10.54
CA PRO A 116 21.18 7.14 -11.35
C PRO A 116 20.53 8.12 -12.33
N ALA A 117 21.13 9.30 -12.52
CA ALA A 117 20.61 10.33 -13.40
C ALA A 117 20.59 9.85 -14.86
N GLN A 118 19.43 9.93 -15.52
CA GLN A 118 19.25 9.44 -16.89
C GLN A 118 19.04 10.57 -17.92
N CYS A 119 18.69 11.76 -17.48
CA CYS A 119 18.49 12.91 -18.36
C CYS A 119 19.78 13.71 -18.49
N ARG A 120 19.88 14.50 -19.56
CA ARG A 120 21.03 15.36 -19.82
C ARG A 120 20.67 16.82 -19.66
N THR A 121 21.65 17.62 -19.27
CA THR A 121 21.51 19.08 -19.24
C THR A 121 21.27 19.61 -20.66
N PRO A 122 20.63 20.79 -20.82
CA PRO A 122 20.32 21.34 -22.14
C PRO A 122 21.52 21.56 -23.06
N ASP A 123 22.71 21.73 -22.48
CA ASP A 123 24.01 21.90 -23.15
C ASP A 123 24.75 20.57 -23.36
N ASP A 124 24.15 19.43 -23.01
CA ASP A 124 24.70 18.07 -23.12
C ASP A 124 26.00 17.85 -22.30
N SER A 125 26.31 18.73 -21.34
CA SER A 125 27.57 18.71 -20.59
C SER A 125 27.58 17.77 -19.39
N ASP A 126 26.42 17.51 -18.78
CA ASP A 126 26.27 16.63 -17.62
C ASP A 126 24.92 15.89 -17.62
N THR A 127 24.75 14.98 -16.67
CA THR A 127 23.51 14.26 -16.41
C THR A 127 22.77 14.85 -15.21
N MET A 128 21.44 14.84 -15.27
CA MET A 128 20.55 15.30 -14.21
C MET A 128 19.40 14.33 -14.00
N ALA A 129 18.80 14.40 -12.81
CA ALA A 129 17.56 13.68 -12.51
C ALA A 129 16.48 14.07 -13.53
N CYS A 130 15.68 13.12 -14.02
CA CYS A 130 14.63 13.43 -15.00
C CYS A 130 13.36 13.97 -14.36
N CYS A 131 13.18 13.80 -13.03
CA CYS A 131 12.00 14.30 -12.36
C CYS A 131 11.87 15.82 -12.52
N VAL A 132 10.64 16.26 -12.75
CA VAL A 132 10.26 17.66 -12.92
C VAL A 132 9.62 18.10 -11.61
N HIS A 133 10.24 19.07 -10.93
CA HIS A 133 9.78 19.67 -9.68
C HIS A 133 9.93 21.19 -9.75
N GLY A 134 9.11 21.94 -9.00
CA GLY A 134 9.10 23.40 -8.96
C GLY A 134 8.63 24.04 -10.27
N MET A 135 7.77 23.36 -11.03
CA MET A 135 7.33 23.74 -12.37
C MET A 135 5.91 23.25 -12.63
N ALA A 136 5.12 24.01 -13.40
CA ALA A 136 3.76 23.63 -13.79
C ALA A 136 3.62 22.24 -14.47
N SER A 137 4.71 21.66 -14.98
CA SER A 137 4.75 20.31 -15.53
C SER A 137 4.95 19.19 -14.50
N PHE A 138 5.17 19.50 -13.22
CA PHE A 138 5.28 18.55 -12.10
C PHE A 138 4.16 17.49 -12.09
N PRO A 139 2.86 17.84 -12.09
CA PRO A 139 1.80 16.84 -12.02
C PRO A 139 1.75 15.97 -13.28
N HIS A 140 2.08 16.55 -14.45
CA HIS A 140 2.09 15.81 -15.72
C HIS A 140 3.19 14.74 -15.74
N TRP A 141 4.40 15.08 -15.30
CA TRP A 141 5.52 14.16 -15.27
C TRP A 141 5.25 13.00 -14.29
N HIS A 142 4.79 13.32 -13.08
CA HIS A 142 4.52 12.31 -12.04
C HIS A 142 3.33 11.41 -12.38
N ARG A 143 2.33 11.92 -13.10
CA ARG A 143 1.22 11.12 -13.65
C ARG A 143 1.73 10.05 -14.60
N LEU A 144 2.56 10.42 -15.56
CA LEU A 144 3.18 9.48 -16.50
C LEU A 144 4.10 8.49 -15.79
N TYR A 145 4.85 8.96 -14.80
CA TYR A 145 5.75 8.12 -14.02
C TYR A 145 5.01 7.06 -13.20
N THR A 146 3.91 7.44 -12.54
CA THR A 146 3.02 6.50 -11.83
C THR A 146 2.43 5.50 -12.80
N LYS A 147 1.99 5.96 -13.99
CA LYS A 147 1.45 5.10 -15.04
C LYS A 147 2.47 4.08 -15.56
N GLN A 148 3.74 4.46 -15.64
CA GLN A 148 4.82 3.58 -16.10
C GLN A 148 5.03 2.39 -15.14
N MET A 149 5.02 2.63 -13.83
CA MET A 149 5.05 1.55 -12.83
C MET A 149 3.77 0.71 -12.85
N GLU A 150 2.61 1.35 -13.05
CA GLU A 150 1.32 0.67 -13.17
C GLU A 150 1.28 -0.30 -14.36
N ASP A 151 1.85 0.10 -15.50
CA ASP A 151 2.02 -0.79 -16.67
C ASP A 151 2.94 -1.96 -16.37
N ALA A 152 4.08 -1.73 -15.69
CA ALA A 152 4.97 -2.82 -15.30
C ALA A 152 4.28 -3.83 -14.38
N LEU A 153 3.50 -3.35 -13.40
CA LEU A 153 2.69 -4.21 -12.53
C LEU A 153 1.63 -5.00 -13.32
N ALA A 154 0.93 -4.35 -14.25
CA ALA A 154 -0.06 -5.00 -15.10
C ALA A 154 0.56 -6.09 -15.98
N LEU A 155 1.73 -5.84 -16.57
CA LEU A 155 2.50 -6.84 -17.33
C LEU A 155 2.93 -8.04 -16.48
N LYS A 156 3.05 -7.88 -15.16
CA LYS A 156 3.32 -8.96 -14.21
C LYS A 156 2.06 -9.53 -13.54
N GLY A 157 0.87 -9.20 -14.04
CA GLY A 157 -0.39 -9.81 -13.62
C GLY A 157 -1.12 -9.09 -12.49
N ALA A 158 -0.79 -7.83 -12.20
CA ALA A 158 -1.63 -7.01 -11.32
C ALA A 158 -3.03 -6.81 -11.93
N ARG A 159 -4.07 -7.06 -11.13
CA ARG A 159 -5.48 -6.99 -11.53
C ARG A 159 -6.12 -5.62 -11.28
N ILE A 160 -5.49 -4.80 -10.45
CA ILE A 160 -5.90 -3.43 -10.15
C ILE A 160 -4.73 -2.48 -10.41
N GLY A 161 -5.05 -1.21 -10.59
CA GLY A 161 -4.05 -0.14 -10.65
C GLY A 161 -3.36 0.07 -9.31
N ILE A 162 -2.34 0.93 -9.30
CA ILE A 162 -1.59 1.23 -8.06
C ILE A 162 -2.55 1.87 -7.04
N PRO A 163 -2.73 1.27 -5.84
CA PRO A 163 -3.64 1.83 -4.86
C PRO A 163 -3.15 3.20 -4.38
N TYR A 164 -4.09 4.09 -4.08
CA TYR A 164 -3.77 5.41 -3.51
C TYR A 164 -3.85 5.38 -1.98
N TRP A 165 -2.93 6.08 -1.33
CA TRP A 165 -2.99 6.37 0.10
C TRP A 165 -3.57 7.76 0.31
N ASP A 166 -4.83 7.86 0.74
CA ASP A 166 -5.53 9.13 0.93
C ASP A 166 -5.06 9.84 2.20
N TRP A 167 -3.92 10.52 2.09
CA TRP A 167 -3.30 11.28 3.17
C TRP A 167 -3.99 12.63 3.44
N ALA A 168 -5.02 13.01 2.66
CA ALA A 168 -5.84 14.18 2.94
C ALA A 168 -6.85 13.93 4.08
N HIS A 169 -7.10 12.65 4.41
CA HIS A 169 -7.85 12.22 5.58
C HIS A 169 -6.91 11.87 6.73
N PRO A 170 -7.34 12.00 7.99
CA PRO A 170 -6.50 11.68 9.14
C PRO A 170 -6.24 10.17 9.21
N PHE A 171 -4.99 9.81 9.51
CA PHE A 171 -4.57 8.43 9.73
C PHE A 171 -3.61 8.35 10.91
N THR A 172 -3.62 7.22 11.62
CA THR A 172 -2.81 7.03 12.84
C THR A 172 -1.57 6.19 12.62
N ARG A 173 -1.41 5.63 11.41
CA ARG A 173 -0.30 4.77 10.99
C ARG A 173 -0.17 4.77 9.47
N LEU A 174 0.99 4.34 8.98
CA LEU A 174 1.16 4.05 7.56
C LEU A 174 0.28 2.87 7.11
N PRO A 175 -0.07 2.77 5.81
CA PRO A 175 -0.91 1.70 5.30
C PRO A 175 -0.34 0.29 5.57
N TYR A 176 -1.22 -0.66 5.90
CA TYR A 176 -0.80 -2.05 6.19
C TYR A 176 0.00 -2.68 5.04
N LEU A 177 -0.34 -2.34 3.79
CA LEU A 177 0.35 -2.83 2.60
C LEU A 177 1.86 -2.57 2.67
N VAL A 178 2.30 -1.48 3.29
CA VAL A 178 3.71 -1.08 3.35
C VAL A 178 4.38 -1.31 4.70
N THR A 179 3.64 -1.68 5.76
CA THR A 179 4.20 -1.87 7.12
C THR A 179 4.42 -3.32 7.53
N GLU A 180 3.74 -4.27 6.89
CA GLU A 180 3.97 -5.71 7.16
C GLU A 180 5.42 -6.07 6.84
N THR A 181 6.12 -6.69 7.79
CA THR A 181 7.56 -6.97 7.69
C THR A 181 7.84 -8.32 7.02
N GLU A 182 6.90 -9.25 7.08
CA GLU A 182 7.09 -10.60 6.56
C GLU A 182 6.71 -10.70 5.07
N ASN A 183 7.66 -11.15 4.24
CA ASN A 183 7.48 -11.46 2.81
C ASN A 183 6.71 -10.36 2.04
N ASN A 184 7.07 -9.10 2.29
CA ASN A 184 6.35 -7.96 1.75
C ASN A 184 7.25 -7.11 0.82
N PRO A 185 7.05 -7.15 -0.51
CA PRO A 185 7.83 -6.35 -1.45
C PRO A 185 7.55 -4.85 -1.36
N PHE A 186 6.45 -4.44 -0.69
CA PHE A 186 6.12 -3.04 -0.43
C PHE A 186 6.79 -2.49 0.85
N TYR A 187 7.41 -3.33 1.67
CA TYR A 187 8.01 -2.92 2.93
C TYR A 187 9.21 -1.98 2.72
N SER A 188 10.09 -2.35 1.79
CA SER A 188 11.22 -1.52 1.35
C SER A 188 11.72 -2.00 -0.01
N GLY A 189 12.36 -1.10 -0.75
CA GLY A 189 13.00 -1.42 -2.02
C GLY A 189 14.52 -1.45 -1.91
N GLU A 190 15.16 -2.14 -2.85
CA GLU A 190 16.62 -2.17 -2.96
C GLU A 190 17.11 -1.01 -3.82
N VAL A 191 18.22 -0.39 -3.42
CA VAL A 191 18.97 0.58 -4.22
C VAL A 191 20.23 -0.15 -4.71
N ALA A 192 20.10 -0.93 -5.79
CA ALA A 192 21.08 -1.95 -6.15
C ALA A 192 22.50 -1.38 -6.37
N PHE A 193 22.59 -0.22 -7.03
CA PHE A 193 23.88 0.46 -7.29
C PHE A 193 24.55 1.05 -6.05
N LYS A 194 23.86 1.10 -4.91
CA LYS A 194 24.42 1.47 -3.60
C LYS A 194 24.58 0.29 -2.65
N ASN A 195 24.03 -0.88 -3.00
CA ASN A 195 23.96 -2.05 -2.12
C ASN A 195 23.27 -1.72 -0.78
N GLU A 196 22.19 -0.95 -0.85
CA GLU A 196 21.42 -0.45 0.30
C GLU A 196 19.93 -0.73 0.10
N ARG A 197 19.13 -0.61 1.17
CA ARG A 197 17.66 -0.69 1.08
C ARG A 197 17.03 0.58 1.59
N THR A 198 15.85 0.90 1.05
CA THR A 198 15.11 2.06 1.52
C THR A 198 14.65 1.87 2.96
N THR A 199 14.58 2.97 3.69
CA THR A 199 14.11 3.02 5.07
C THR A 199 13.16 4.20 5.21
N ARG A 200 12.31 4.13 6.25
CA ARG A 200 11.34 5.17 6.57
C ARG A 200 11.49 5.49 8.05
N ASP A 201 11.55 6.76 8.39
CA ASP A 201 11.60 7.26 9.76
C ASP A 201 10.50 8.31 9.97
N PRO A 202 9.22 7.87 10.09
CA PRO A 202 8.12 8.80 10.04
C PRO A 202 8.07 9.72 11.26
N VAL A 203 7.95 11.03 11.02
CA VAL A 203 7.89 12.02 12.11
C VAL A 203 6.57 11.88 12.88
N PRO A 204 6.57 12.03 14.23
CA PRO A 204 5.37 11.81 15.04
C PRO A 204 4.16 12.69 14.67
N ASN A 205 4.39 13.87 14.12
CA ASN A 205 3.32 14.79 13.72
C ASN A 205 2.51 14.28 12.52
N LEU A 206 3.08 13.38 11.70
CA LEU A 206 2.39 12.76 10.57
C LEU A 206 1.10 12.06 11.00
N PHE A 207 1.06 11.47 12.20
CA PHE A 207 -0.07 10.67 12.70
C PHE A 207 -0.98 11.43 13.65
N ARG A 208 -0.75 12.72 13.84
CA ARG A 208 -1.49 13.58 14.79
C ARG A 208 -2.32 14.65 14.10
N ASP A 209 -2.46 14.54 12.78
CA ASP A 209 -3.26 15.49 12.02
C ASP A 209 -4.75 15.28 12.31
N PRO A 210 -5.48 16.30 12.80
CA PRO A 210 -6.92 16.17 13.04
C PRO A 210 -7.69 16.12 11.72
N GLU A 211 -8.92 15.59 11.78
CA GLU A 211 -9.75 15.38 10.59
C GLU A 211 -10.10 16.67 9.84
N TYR A 212 -10.46 17.72 10.58
CA TYR A 212 -10.88 19.00 10.02
C TYR A 212 -10.41 20.18 10.86
N GLY A 213 -10.61 21.38 10.31
CA GLY A 213 -10.42 22.65 11.00
C GLY A 213 -9.01 23.20 10.90
N GLU A 214 -8.75 24.30 11.62
CA GLU A 214 -7.52 25.09 11.49
C GLU A 214 -6.23 24.30 11.80
N LYS A 215 -6.33 23.20 12.54
CA LYS A 215 -5.18 22.38 12.92
C LYS A 215 -4.88 21.23 11.96
N SER A 216 -5.76 20.95 11.00
CA SER A 216 -5.54 19.88 10.00
C SER A 216 -4.64 20.42 8.90
N PHE A 217 -3.40 19.96 8.87
CA PHE A 217 -2.39 20.39 7.91
C PHE A 217 -2.74 19.89 6.51
N PHE A 218 -2.91 18.57 6.32
CA PHE A 218 -3.10 18.02 4.97
C PHE A 218 -4.43 18.44 4.36
N TYR A 219 -5.52 18.38 5.13
CA TYR A 219 -6.83 18.82 4.66
C TYR A 219 -6.82 20.28 4.20
N ARG A 220 -6.22 21.19 4.98
CA ARG A 220 -6.19 22.62 4.64
C ARG A 220 -5.31 22.91 3.45
N GLN A 221 -4.15 22.26 3.34
CA GLN A 221 -3.24 22.50 2.23
C GLN A 221 -3.84 22.00 0.91
N VAL A 222 -4.47 20.82 0.93
CA VAL A 222 -5.20 20.30 -0.23
C VAL A 222 -6.41 21.17 -0.57
N LEU A 223 -7.20 21.59 0.42
CA LEU A 223 -8.33 22.49 0.20
C LEU A 223 -7.87 23.82 -0.42
N TYR A 224 -6.78 24.39 0.09
CA TYR A 224 -6.24 25.65 -0.43
C TYR A 224 -5.73 25.51 -1.87
N ALA A 225 -5.11 24.37 -2.23
CA ALA A 225 -4.76 24.08 -3.60
C ALA A 225 -6.03 24.02 -4.49
N LEU A 226 -7.05 23.26 -4.07
CA LEU A 226 -8.30 23.07 -4.82
C LEU A 226 -9.15 24.35 -4.95
N GLU A 227 -8.95 25.34 -4.10
CA GLU A 227 -9.60 26.66 -4.19
C GLU A 227 -9.00 27.54 -5.30
N GLN A 228 -7.78 27.25 -5.77
CA GLN A 228 -7.13 28.02 -6.81
C GLN A 228 -7.87 27.87 -8.16
N ARG A 229 -7.94 28.97 -8.91
CA ARG A 229 -8.61 29.00 -10.23
C ARG A 229 -7.63 28.98 -11.39
N ASP A 230 -6.40 29.43 -11.15
CA ASP A 230 -5.31 29.33 -12.10
C ASP A 230 -4.52 28.04 -11.85
N PHE A 231 -4.14 27.36 -12.93
CA PHE A 231 -3.45 26.07 -12.83
C PHE A 231 -2.05 26.20 -12.21
N CYS A 232 -1.32 27.28 -12.48
CA CYS A 232 0.00 27.50 -11.92
C CYS A 232 -0.10 27.83 -10.43
N ASP A 233 -1.10 28.60 -10.01
CA ASP A 233 -1.36 28.87 -8.59
C ASP A 233 -1.75 27.59 -7.85
N PHE A 234 -2.58 26.73 -8.45
CA PHE A 234 -2.89 25.38 -7.95
C PHE A 234 -1.62 24.55 -7.78
N GLU A 235 -0.79 24.47 -8.82
CA GLU A 235 0.36 23.56 -8.87
C GLU A 235 1.37 23.86 -7.78
N ILE A 236 1.65 25.12 -7.48
CA ILE A 236 2.55 25.52 -6.39
C ILE A 236 2.05 24.97 -5.04
N GLN A 237 0.78 25.17 -4.72
CA GLN A 237 0.21 24.70 -3.44
C GLN A 237 0.14 23.17 -3.40
N PHE A 238 -0.19 22.57 -4.53
CA PHE A 238 -0.30 21.13 -4.71
C PHE A 238 1.05 20.42 -4.52
N GLU A 239 2.12 20.88 -5.16
CA GLU A 239 3.46 20.31 -5.02
C GLU A 239 4.01 20.46 -3.59
N VAL A 240 3.78 21.62 -2.96
CA VAL A 240 4.18 21.84 -1.55
C VAL A 240 3.47 20.87 -0.61
N SER A 241 2.17 20.63 -0.82
CA SER A 241 1.40 19.66 -0.04
C SER A 241 1.94 18.23 -0.20
N HIS A 242 2.27 17.86 -1.44
CA HIS A 242 2.92 16.60 -1.79
C HIS A 242 4.27 16.42 -1.06
N ASN A 243 5.12 17.45 -1.07
CA ASN A 243 6.47 17.40 -0.48
C ASN A 243 6.45 17.15 1.04
N ALA A 244 5.36 17.52 1.73
CA ALA A 244 5.22 17.26 3.15
C ALA A 244 5.22 15.75 3.47
N ILE A 245 4.58 14.91 2.63
CA ILE A 245 4.57 13.46 2.84
C ILE A 245 5.97 12.87 2.65
N HIS A 246 6.69 13.28 1.62
CA HIS A 246 8.07 12.86 1.39
C HIS A 246 8.96 13.12 2.60
N SER A 247 8.93 14.36 3.10
CA SER A 247 9.70 14.76 4.27
C SER A 247 9.27 13.99 5.53
N TRP A 248 7.97 13.91 5.80
CA TRP A 248 7.45 13.37 7.06
C TRP A 248 7.51 11.85 7.12
N VAL A 249 7.51 11.14 6.00
CA VAL A 249 7.68 9.69 5.95
C VAL A 249 9.16 9.30 5.95
N GLY A 250 9.99 10.03 5.22
CA GLY A 250 11.42 9.71 5.09
C GLY A 250 12.25 10.06 6.31
N GLY A 251 11.91 11.15 7.01
CA GLY A 251 12.67 11.65 8.14
C GLY A 251 14.12 11.95 7.76
N ASP A 252 15.04 11.63 8.66
CA ASP A 252 16.47 11.93 8.50
C ASP A 252 17.25 10.86 7.71
N SER A 253 16.57 9.81 7.23
CA SER A 253 17.26 8.70 6.57
C SER A 253 17.72 9.06 5.14
N PRO A 254 18.97 8.72 4.76
CA PRO A 254 19.53 9.06 3.45
C PRO A 254 18.96 8.25 2.29
N TYR A 255 18.38 7.08 2.53
CA TYR A 255 17.77 6.22 1.49
C TYR A 255 16.27 6.13 1.74
N SER A 256 15.60 7.27 1.65
CA SER A 256 14.20 7.39 2.07
C SER A 256 13.41 8.32 1.15
N MET A 257 12.12 8.43 1.46
CA MET A 257 11.24 9.38 0.78
C MET A 257 11.62 10.86 0.99
N SER A 258 12.43 11.21 1.99
CA SER A 258 12.84 12.60 2.20
C SER A 258 13.90 13.06 1.19
N THR A 259 14.45 12.14 0.40
CA THR A 259 15.50 12.42 -0.58
C THR A 259 15.01 12.28 -2.01
N LEU A 260 15.20 13.33 -2.81
CA LEU A 260 14.87 13.31 -4.24
C LEU A 260 15.59 12.16 -4.99
N HIS A 261 16.82 11.87 -4.57
CA HIS A 261 17.67 10.86 -5.20
C HIS A 261 17.12 9.43 -5.09
N TYR A 262 16.52 9.08 -3.95
CA TYR A 262 16.19 7.70 -3.64
C TYR A 262 14.71 7.45 -3.36
N THR A 263 13.87 8.49 -3.29
CA THR A 263 12.47 8.32 -2.92
C THR A 263 11.72 7.31 -3.79
N ALA A 264 12.00 7.24 -5.10
CA ALA A 264 11.30 6.32 -6.02
C ALA A 264 11.68 4.84 -5.85
N TYR A 265 12.72 4.55 -5.08
CA TYR A 265 13.06 3.17 -4.69
C TYR A 265 12.19 2.65 -3.57
N ASP A 266 11.47 3.53 -2.84
CA ASP A 266 10.54 3.10 -1.82
C ASP A 266 9.17 2.81 -2.46
N PRO A 267 8.59 1.60 -2.36
CA PRO A 267 7.27 1.31 -2.93
C PRO A 267 6.12 2.22 -2.46
N LEU A 268 6.24 2.84 -1.28
CA LEU A 268 5.27 3.81 -0.76
C LEU A 268 5.22 5.09 -1.63
N PHE A 269 6.29 5.40 -2.37
CA PHE A 269 6.32 6.47 -3.37
C PHE A 269 5.13 6.38 -4.31
N TYR A 270 4.87 5.18 -4.85
CA TYR A 270 3.84 4.99 -5.87
C TYR A 270 2.42 5.08 -5.29
N LEU A 271 2.22 4.67 -4.03
CA LEU A 271 0.95 4.85 -3.33
C LEU A 271 0.67 6.34 -3.06
N HIS A 272 1.72 7.07 -2.67
CA HIS A 272 1.65 8.51 -2.45
C HIS A 272 1.33 9.24 -3.76
N HIS A 273 2.04 8.95 -4.85
CA HIS A 273 1.82 9.58 -6.15
C HIS A 273 0.52 9.16 -6.83
N SER A 274 0.01 7.96 -6.54
CA SER A 274 -1.33 7.55 -6.92
C SER A 274 -2.40 8.43 -6.27
N ASN A 275 -2.19 8.86 -5.01
CA ASN A 275 -3.08 9.85 -4.38
C ASN A 275 -2.85 11.26 -4.93
N THR A 276 -1.60 11.64 -5.21
CA THR A 276 -1.28 12.92 -5.84
C THR A 276 -2.00 13.05 -7.19
N ASP A 277 -1.90 12.06 -8.09
CA ASP A 277 -2.61 12.06 -9.38
C ASP A 277 -4.15 11.95 -9.27
N ARG A 278 -4.67 11.52 -8.11
CA ARG A 278 -6.12 11.48 -7.82
C ARG A 278 -6.68 12.86 -7.47
N LEU A 279 -5.91 13.67 -6.76
CA LEU A 279 -6.27 15.03 -6.32
C LEU A 279 -6.25 16.01 -7.51
#